data_AF-A0A2G9UCS6-F1
#
_entry.id   AF-A0A2G9UCS6-F1
#
_cell.length_a   1.000
_cell.length_b   1.000
_cell.length_c   1.000
_cell.angle_alpha   90.00
_cell.angle_beta   90.00
_cell.angle_gamma   90.00
#
_symmetry.space_group_name_H-M   'P 1'
#
loop_
_entity.id
_entity.type
_entity.pdbx_description
1 polymer ?
#
loop_
_entity_poly.entity_id
_entity_poly.type
_entity_poly.pdbx_seq_one_letter_code
_entity_poly.pdbx_strand_id
1 'polypeptide(L)' 'MSVSEENCANESCGHWVTGTWTRCSSTCGQGIRRRTVECMGGRDCPFTSKPIAEAACYSGVPCINPIAQNPQAWTQLDNK' A
#
# COMPACT_ATOMS: atom_id res chain seq x y z
N MET A 1 16.26 -2.21 -36.45
CA MET A 1 16.46 -3.28 -35.44
C MET A 1 16.19 -2.63 -34.10
N SER A 2 15.05 -2.95 -33.51
CA SER A 2 14.54 -2.36 -32.28
C SER A 2 15.48 -2.69 -31.13
N VAL A 3 15.85 -1.71 -30.31
CA VAL A 3 16.44 -1.97 -28.99
C VAL A 3 15.32 -2.53 -28.13
N SER A 4 15.14 -3.85 -28.17
CA SER A 4 14.32 -4.60 -27.22
C SER A 4 15.21 -4.96 -26.05
N GLU A 5 14.85 -4.46 -24.86
CA GLU A 5 15.43 -4.77 -23.55
C GLU A 5 16.87 -5.27 -23.57
N GLU A 6 17.79 -4.34 -23.31
CA GLU A 6 19.09 -4.66 -22.72
C GLU A 6 18.87 -5.43 -21.40
N ASN A 7 18.67 -6.74 -21.55
CA ASN A 7 18.74 -7.71 -20.48
C ASN A 7 20.16 -7.61 -19.92
N CYS A 8 20.30 -7.00 -18.76
CA CYS A 8 21.57 -7.01 -18.04
C CYS A 8 21.87 -8.43 -17.58
N ALA A 9 22.53 -9.18 -18.46
CA ALA A 9 22.80 -10.61 -18.32
C ALA A 9 24.08 -10.90 -17.50
N ASN A 10 24.53 -9.99 -16.62
CA ASN A 10 25.76 -10.23 -15.88
C ASN A 10 25.81 -9.49 -14.54
N GLU A 11 25.34 -10.17 -13.48
CA GLU A 11 25.74 -10.10 -12.05
C GLU A 11 25.98 -8.73 -11.36
N SER A 12 25.63 -7.59 -11.98
CA SER A 12 26.02 -6.27 -11.47
C SER A 12 25.03 -5.13 -11.77
N CYS A 13 23.87 -5.40 -12.37
CA CYS A 13 22.81 -4.41 -12.45
C CYS A 13 22.00 -4.34 -11.15
N GLY A 14 21.74 -3.12 -10.70
CA GLY A 14 20.91 -2.87 -9.54
C GLY A 14 19.50 -3.40 -9.74
N HIS A 15 18.99 -4.17 -8.78
CA HIS A 15 17.62 -4.68 -8.81
C HIS A 15 16.86 -4.33 -7.53
N TRP A 16 15.55 -4.14 -7.68
CA TRP A 16 14.67 -3.86 -6.55
C TRP A 16 14.34 -5.15 -5.82
N VAL A 17 14.62 -5.17 -4.52
CA VAL A 17 14.16 -6.23 -3.61
C VAL A 17 13.03 -5.69 -2.77
N THR A 18 11.96 -6.47 -2.64
CA THR A 18 10.79 -6.10 -1.84
C THR A 18 10.60 -7.04 -0.66
N GLY A 19 10.36 -6.48 0.51
CA GLY A 19 9.94 -7.25 1.68
C GLY A 19 8.47 -7.65 1.64
N THR A 20 8.03 -8.32 2.70
CA THR A 20 6.63 -8.66 2.91
C THR A 20 5.80 -7.42 3.21
N TRP A 21 4.52 -7.47 2.85
CA TRP A 21 3.57 -6.46 3.27
C TRP A 21 3.32 -6.55 4.77
N THR A 22 3.37 -5.42 5.45
CA THR A 22 2.87 -5.24 6.81
C THR A 22 1.36 -5.48 6.86
N ARG A 23 0.85 -5.70 8.08
CA ARG A 23 -0.60 -5.72 8.33
C ARG A 23 -1.23 -4.39 7.94
N CYS A 24 -2.54 -4.42 7.66
CA CYS A 24 -3.28 -3.20 7.35
C CYS A 24 -3.20 -2.24 8.55
N SER A 25 -2.94 -0.95 8.28
CA SER A 25 -2.82 0.08 9.31
C SER A 25 -4.12 0.28 10.10
N SER A 26 -5.25 -0.04 9.47
CA SER A 26 -6.58 0.07 10.07
C SER A 26 -7.10 -1.31 10.46
N THR A 27 -7.73 -1.40 11.62
CA THR A 27 -8.45 -2.59 12.08
C THR A 27 -9.90 -2.64 11.62
N CYS A 28 -10.41 -1.53 11.07
CA CYS A 28 -11.70 -1.43 10.40
C CYS A 28 -11.53 -0.67 9.06
N GLY A 29 -12.46 -0.86 8.14
CA GLY A 29 -12.56 -0.16 6.86
C GLY A 29 -11.29 -0.28 6.02
N GLN A 30 -11.04 0.81 5.29
CA GLN A 30 -9.86 1.00 4.48
C GLN A 30 -8.66 1.44 5.33
N GLY A 31 -7.48 0.93 4.98
CA GLY A 31 -6.20 1.37 5.53
C GLY A 31 -5.10 1.29 4.49
N ILE A 32 -3.87 1.39 4.96
CA ILE A 32 -2.66 1.26 4.16
C ILE A 32 -1.81 0.12 4.71
N ARG A 33 -1.26 -0.68 3.80
CA ARG A 33 -0.17 -1.61 4.10
C ARG A 33 1.11 -1.10 3.46
N ARG A 34 2.22 -1.31 4.15
CA ARG A 34 3.57 -0.92 3.72
C ARG A 34 4.45 -2.13 3.52
N ARG A 35 5.44 -2.07 2.64
CA ARG A 35 6.53 -3.05 2.54
C ARG A 35 7.85 -2.33 2.34
N THR A 36 8.95 -2.99 2.64
CA THR A 36 10.28 -2.48 2.28
C THR A 36 10.50 -2.63 0.78
N VAL A 37 11.17 -1.63 0.18
CA VAL A 37 11.57 -1.62 -1.23
C VAL A 37 12.98 -1.04 -1.26
N GLU A 38 13.96 -1.90 -1.51
CA GLU A 38 15.38 -1.57 -1.39
C GLU A 38 16.10 -1.87 -2.71
N CYS A 39 17.06 -1.01 -3.07
CA CYS A 39 17.87 -1.21 -4.26
C CYS A 39 19.13 -1.99 -3.91
N MET A 40 19.22 -3.24 -4.36
CA MET A 40 20.43 -4.05 -4.28
C MET A 40 21.30 -3.70 -5.49
N GLY A 41 22.19 -2.73 -5.31
CA GLY A 41 22.94 -2.08 -6.38
C GLY A 41 23.07 -0.56 -6.20
N GLY A 42 22.64 -0.01 -5.07
CA GLY A 42 22.85 1.40 -4.74
C GLY A 42 21.96 2.34 -5.55
N ARG A 43 22.54 3.03 -6.55
CA ARG A 43 21.81 3.99 -7.39
C ARG A 43 21.45 3.45 -8.78
N ASP A 44 21.88 2.24 -9.10
CA ASP A 44 21.73 1.64 -10.42
C ASP A 44 20.36 0.97 -10.66
N CYS A 45 19.44 1.05 -9.68
CA CYS A 45 18.08 0.54 -9.89
C CYS A 45 17.23 1.51 -10.71
N PRO A 46 16.57 1.03 -11.79
CA PRO A 46 15.76 1.90 -12.63
C PRO A 46 14.51 2.38 -11.88
N PHE A 47 14.29 3.69 -11.81
CA PHE A 47 13.10 4.28 -11.17
C PHE A 47 11.78 3.83 -11.82
N THR A 48 11.80 3.57 -13.13
CA THR A 48 10.65 3.03 -13.88
C THR A 48 10.20 1.66 -13.40
N SER A 49 11.13 0.89 -12.82
CA SER A 49 10.88 -0.44 -12.26
C SER A 49 10.66 -0.43 -10.75
N LYS A 50 10.68 0.74 -10.09
CA LYS A 50 10.55 0.84 -8.63
C LYS A 50 9.19 0.29 -8.17
N PRO A 51 9.15 -0.78 -7.37
CA PRO A 51 7.90 -1.33 -6.87
C PRO A 51 7.17 -0.39 -5.92
N ILE A 52 5.84 -0.53 -5.84
CA ILE A 52 5.03 0.21 -4.87
C ILE A 52 5.44 -0.16 -3.43
N ALA A 53 5.72 0.83 -2.60
CA ALA A 53 6.09 0.61 -1.19
C ALA A 53 4.86 0.65 -0.26
N GLU A 54 3.78 1.29 -0.69
CA GLU A 54 2.53 1.43 0.06
C GLU A 54 1.35 1.09 -0.85
N ALA A 55 0.35 0.41 -0.29
CA ALA A 55 -0.85 0.02 -1.02
C ALA A 55 -2.07 0.12 -0.11
N ALA A 56 -3.24 0.42 -0.70
CA ALA A 56 -4.50 0.33 0.01
C ALA A 56 -4.78 -1.11 0.44
N CYS A 57 -5.44 -1.25 1.58
CA CYS A 57 -5.95 -2.52 2.10
C CYS A 57 -7.32 -2.33 2.73
N TYR A 58 -8.07 -3.42 2.83
CA TYR A 58 -9.33 -3.48 3.56
C TYR A 58 -9.19 -4.51 4.68
N SER A 59 -9.53 -4.11 5.90
CA SER A 59 -9.40 -4.95 7.10
C SER A 59 -10.43 -6.08 7.19
N GLY A 60 -11.45 -6.08 6.32
CA GLY A 60 -12.57 -7.03 6.37
C GLY A 60 -13.63 -6.68 7.42
N VAL A 61 -13.33 -5.75 8.33
CA VAL A 61 -14.25 -5.26 9.35
C VAL A 61 -14.75 -3.87 8.92
N PRO A 62 -16.05 -3.60 8.81
CA PRO A 62 -16.53 -2.26 8.48
C PRO A 62 -16.24 -1.25 9.61
N CYS A 63 -15.82 -0.03 9.27
CA CYS A 63 -15.73 1.05 10.27
C CYS A 63 -17.13 1.59 10.54
N ILE A 64 -17.75 1.05 11.58
CA ILE A 64 -19.03 1.54 12.09
C ILE A 64 -18.76 2.54 13.21
N ASN A 65 -19.22 3.77 13.03
CA ASN A 65 -19.29 4.70 14.15
C ASN A 65 -20.49 4.23 15.02
N PRO A 66 -20.32 3.94 16.32
CA PRO A 66 -21.41 3.51 17.19
C PRO A 66 -22.59 4.50 17.23
N ILE A 67 -22.36 5.78 16.90
CA ILE A 67 -23.41 6.80 16.84
C ILE A 67 -24.31 6.62 15.60
N ALA A 68 -23.77 6.12 14.49
CA ALA A 68 -24.51 5.93 13.24
C ALA A 68 -25.44 4.69 13.25
N GLN A 69 -25.26 3.80 14.22
CA GLN A 69 -26.06 2.57 14.38
C GLN A 69 -27.16 2.68 15.42
N ASN A 70 -27.31 3.85 16.06
CA ASN A 70 -28.42 4.11 16.95
C ASN A 70 -29.47 5.01 16.25
N PRO A 71 -30.55 4.44 15.66
CA PRO A 71 -31.65 5.23 15.12
C PRO A 71 -32.26 6.19 16.16
N GLN A 72 -32.10 5.92 17.47
CA GLN A 72 -32.60 6.76 18.56
C GLN A 72 -31.69 7.96 18.90
N ALA A 73 -30.49 8.05 18.32
CA ALA A 73 -29.57 9.18 18.52
C ALA A 73 -29.82 10.34 17.54
N TRP A 74 -30.36 10.05 16.35
CA TRP A 74 -30.73 11.08 15.36
C TRP A 74 -31.89 11.94 15.89
N THR A 75 -32.91 11.30 16.47
CA THR A 75 -34.12 11.96 16.99
C THR A 75 -33.90 12.93 18.17
N GLN A 76 -32.67 13.12 18.64
CA GLN A 76 -32.32 14.11 19.67
C GLN A 76 -31.41 15.25 19.18
N LEU A 77 -30.81 15.16 17.99
CA LEU A 77 -29.97 16.24 17.43
C LEU A 77 -30.72 17.18 16.49
N ASP A 78 -31.86 16.78 15.95
CA ASP A 78 -32.71 17.63 15.09
C ASP A 78 -33.63 18.59 15.87
N ASN A 79 -33.52 18.65 17.21
CA ASN A 79 -34.41 19.40 18.07
C ASN A 79 -33.72 20.48 18.94
N LYS A 80 -32.70 21.16 18.39
CA LYS A 80 -32.25 22.46 18.92
C LYS A 80 -32.32 23.55 17.87
#